data_AF-A0A4Q3UZ76-F1
#
_entry.id   AF-A0A4Q3UZ76-F1
#
_cell.length_a   1.000
_cell.length_b   1.000
_cell.length_c   1.000
_cell.angle_alpha   90.00
_cell.angle_beta   90.00
_cell.angle_gamma   90.00
#
_symmetry.space_group_name_H-M   'P 1'
#
loop_
_entity.id
_entity.type
_entity.pdbx_description
1 polymer ?
#
loop_
_entity_poly.entity_id
_entity_poly.type
_entity_poly.pdbx_seq_one_letter_code
_entity_poly.pdbx_strand_id
1 'polypeptide(L)'
;MPHTKVKRAIARFAGIAGLGLLAWLGNHAGHYMARGGWFQASAAPAKSSRGGLSTVAAERVKSAPVKSAEVTAVLKRLRAIAMGSPNLMIDFEAHAQIDALLGKLSAGELAAVFGELDSDVAGSGYNSRLLVRMVGRAWVRLDPTSALSAAAAKSETFGRSYASDMFGDWAGDEPAAALGWLNGTELPAELSGMKDELRSAALLHLAERDFELATSEFLKMGEGDGSWRDPRSATLSYWAQMYVDEPGMRERMVEFAKSTGRPEDYAVLNNAMLRQWTQDDPLGMLDYLQGLRGYLESDAVPVKKRPEVDATAVGAAIYREYTRPAMEWWME
;
A
#
# COMPACT_ATOMS: atom_id res chain seq x y z
N MET A 1 6.71 -58.99 7.50
CA MET A 1 7.24 -57.69 7.01
C MET A 1 6.07 -56.72 6.81
N PRO A 2 6.22 -55.39 7.03
CA PRO A 2 5.59 -54.76 8.19
C PRO A 2 4.45 -53.77 7.89
N HIS A 3 3.21 -54.12 8.27
CA HIS A 3 2.07 -53.18 8.32
C HIS A 3 2.28 -52.01 9.31
N THR A 4 3.19 -52.15 10.27
CA THR A 4 3.49 -51.11 11.27
C THR A 4 4.33 -49.96 10.73
N LYS A 5 5.10 -50.16 9.65
CA LYS A 5 5.88 -49.07 9.02
C LYS A 5 4.99 -48.15 8.18
N VAL A 6 3.98 -48.69 7.51
CA VAL A 6 3.04 -47.92 6.67
C VAL A 6 2.18 -46.98 7.52
N LYS A 7 1.66 -47.45 8.68
CA LYS A 7 0.86 -46.60 9.59
C LYS A 7 1.66 -45.41 10.14
N ARG A 8 2.96 -45.59 10.43
CA ARG A 8 3.83 -44.49 10.89
C ARG A 8 4.17 -43.50 9.78
N ALA A 9 4.27 -43.94 8.53
CA ALA A 9 4.49 -43.05 7.40
C ALA A 9 3.25 -42.17 7.12
N ILE A 10 2.05 -42.75 7.14
CA ILE A 10 0.79 -42.02 6.91
C ILE A 10 0.55 -40.99 8.03
N ALA A 11 0.80 -41.33 9.29
CA ALA A 11 0.64 -40.39 10.41
C ALA A 11 1.63 -39.21 10.33
N ARG A 12 2.86 -39.44 9.83
CA ARG A 12 3.84 -38.36 9.64
C ARG A 12 3.48 -37.43 8.48
N PHE A 13 2.95 -37.97 7.39
CA PHE A 13 2.46 -37.16 6.27
C PHE A 13 1.24 -36.32 6.64
N ALA A 14 0.29 -36.89 7.40
CA ALA A 14 -0.88 -36.15 7.89
C ALA A 14 -0.49 -35.01 8.85
N GLY A 15 0.53 -35.21 9.70
CA GLY A 15 1.05 -34.16 10.59
C GLY A 15 1.71 -32.99 9.84
N ILE A 16 2.50 -33.29 8.81
CA ILE A 16 3.17 -32.26 7.99
C ILE A 16 2.16 -31.48 7.15
N ALA A 17 1.19 -32.17 6.53
CA ALA A 17 0.13 -31.51 5.77
C ALA A 17 -0.78 -30.63 6.66
N GLY A 18 -1.09 -31.08 7.88
CA GLY A 18 -1.88 -30.29 8.84
C GLY A 18 -1.15 -29.02 9.31
N LEU A 19 0.16 -29.09 9.53
CA LEU A 19 0.97 -27.92 9.88
C LEU A 19 1.10 -26.92 8.72
N GLY A 20 1.25 -27.42 7.48
CA GLY A 20 1.24 -26.58 6.29
C GLY A 20 -0.09 -25.85 6.10
N LEU A 21 -1.21 -26.53 6.30
CA LEU A 21 -2.56 -25.94 6.22
C LEU A 21 -2.79 -24.89 7.30
N LEU A 22 -2.34 -25.11 8.54
CA LEU A 22 -2.45 -24.15 9.64
C LEU A 22 -1.56 -22.92 9.43
N ALA A 23 -0.36 -23.09 8.87
CA ALA A 23 0.51 -21.96 8.51
C ALA A 23 -0.06 -21.14 7.35
N TRP A 24 -0.64 -21.81 6.34
CA TRP A 24 -1.29 -21.15 5.21
C TRP A 24 -2.57 -20.40 5.65
N LEU A 25 -3.43 -21.04 6.44
CA LEU A 25 -4.61 -20.40 7.03
C LEU A 25 -4.23 -19.28 8.00
N GLY A 26 -3.15 -19.42 8.77
CA GLY A 26 -2.66 -18.36 9.66
C GLY A 26 -2.15 -17.13 8.89
N ASN A 27 -1.45 -17.34 7.77
CA ASN A 27 -0.94 -16.24 6.95
C ASN A 27 -2.06 -15.53 6.18
N HIS A 28 -3.02 -16.29 5.63
CA HIS A 28 -4.21 -15.71 4.99
C HIS A 28 -5.15 -15.06 6.01
N ALA A 29 -5.47 -15.72 7.12
CA ALA A 29 -6.33 -15.15 8.15
C ALA A 29 -5.66 -13.95 8.84
N GLY A 30 -4.34 -13.93 9.01
CA GLY A 30 -3.61 -12.75 9.47
C GLY A 30 -3.73 -11.58 8.51
N HIS A 31 -3.57 -11.83 7.20
CA HIS A 31 -3.82 -10.82 6.17
C HIS A 31 -5.28 -10.35 6.15
N TYR A 32 -6.26 -11.24 6.20
CA TYR A 32 -7.69 -10.88 6.23
C TYR A 32 -8.12 -10.19 7.53
N MET A 33 -7.56 -10.57 8.69
CA MET A 33 -7.84 -9.92 9.97
C MET A 33 -7.19 -8.54 10.08
N ALA A 34 -6.00 -8.36 9.51
CA ALA A 34 -5.38 -7.05 9.37
C ALA A 34 -6.14 -6.16 8.36
N ARG A 35 -6.62 -6.74 7.25
CA ARG A 35 -7.43 -6.05 6.22
C ARG A 35 -8.85 -5.69 6.66
N GLY A 36 -9.48 -6.51 7.49
CA GLY A 36 -10.87 -6.33 7.92
C GLY A 36 -11.11 -5.26 9.00
N GLY A 37 -10.06 -4.57 9.48
CA GLY A 37 -10.19 -3.56 10.54
C GLY A 37 -10.69 -4.11 11.88
N TRP A 38 -10.68 -5.45 12.07
CA TRP A 38 -11.18 -6.10 13.28
C TRP A 38 -10.31 -5.82 14.51
N PHE A 39 -9.07 -5.40 14.30
CA PHE A 39 -8.24 -4.78 15.31
C PHE A 39 -8.10 -3.29 15.03
N GLN A 40 -9.19 -2.53 15.14
CA GLN A 40 -9.04 -1.13 15.55
C GLN A 40 -8.31 -1.16 16.89
N ALA A 41 -7.05 -0.73 16.90
CA ALA A 41 -6.36 -0.40 18.14
C ALA A 41 -7.34 0.44 18.96
N SER A 42 -7.71 -0.06 20.16
CA SER A 42 -8.70 0.52 21.06
C SER A 42 -8.64 2.05 20.99
N ALA A 43 -9.48 2.64 20.14
CA ALA A 43 -9.61 4.06 20.06
C ALA A 43 -10.31 4.43 21.36
N ALA A 44 -9.52 4.84 22.37
CA ALA A 44 -10.07 5.61 23.46
C ALA A 44 -10.93 6.70 22.80
N PRO A 45 -12.21 6.86 23.20
CA PRO A 45 -13.14 7.72 22.49
C PRO A 45 -12.55 9.12 22.44
N ALA A 46 -12.01 9.49 21.28
CA ALA A 46 -11.64 10.86 20.99
C ALA A 46 -12.96 11.62 20.99
N LYS A 47 -13.16 12.49 21.98
CA LYS A 47 -14.29 13.43 22.01
C LYS A 47 -14.32 14.12 20.66
N SER A 48 -15.31 13.79 19.85
CA SER A 48 -15.52 14.45 18.57
C SER A 48 -15.90 15.89 18.84
N SER A 49 -14.93 16.79 18.78
CA SER A 49 -15.21 18.20 18.56
C SER A 49 -15.70 18.32 17.13
N ARG A 50 -17.02 18.21 16.97
CA ARG A 50 -17.75 18.61 15.76
C ARG A 50 -17.61 20.14 15.64
N GLY A 51 -16.47 20.59 15.13
CA GLY A 51 -16.19 21.98 14.79
C GLY A 51 -15.97 22.06 13.30
N GLY A 52 -16.71 22.92 12.63
CA GLY A 52 -16.73 23.04 11.17
C GLY A 52 -15.34 23.27 10.57
N LEU A 53 -15.25 22.99 9.27
CA LEU A 53 -14.19 23.44 8.37
C LEU A 53 -14.09 24.98 8.44
N SER A 54 -13.46 25.46 9.49
CA SER A 54 -13.01 26.83 9.61
C SER A 54 -11.73 26.90 8.82
N THR A 55 -11.68 27.82 7.87
CA THR A 55 -10.47 28.40 7.30
C THR A 55 -9.60 28.93 8.46
N VAL A 56 -8.83 28.04 9.09
CA VAL A 56 -7.85 28.42 10.10
C VAL A 56 -6.68 29.02 9.33
N ALA A 57 -6.68 30.35 9.27
CA ALA A 57 -5.47 31.12 9.05
C ALA A 57 -4.39 30.52 9.95
N ALA A 58 -3.24 30.17 9.36
CA ALA A 58 -2.09 29.59 10.05
C ALA A 58 -1.61 30.52 11.17
N GLU A 59 -2.25 30.42 12.33
CA GLU A 59 -1.82 31.05 13.55
C GLU A 59 -0.53 30.32 13.92
N ARG A 60 0.59 31.01 13.70
CA ARG A 60 1.94 30.51 13.90
C ARG A 60 2.07 30.12 15.38
N VAL A 61 1.75 28.87 15.69
CA VAL A 61 1.86 28.29 17.03
C VAL A 61 3.28 28.54 17.48
N LYS A 62 3.46 29.42 18.48
CA LYS A 62 4.76 29.62 19.12
C LYS A 62 5.17 28.28 19.70
N SER A 63 6.09 27.61 19.02
CA SER A 63 6.63 26.32 19.43
C SER A 63 7.21 26.47 20.84
N ALA A 64 6.62 25.76 21.80
CA ALA A 64 7.22 25.61 23.12
C ALA A 64 8.65 25.07 22.96
N PRO A 65 9.61 25.46 23.83
CA PRO A 65 10.97 24.94 23.75
C PRO A 65 10.95 23.41 23.84
N VAL A 66 11.57 22.75 22.87
CA VAL A 66 11.69 21.29 22.84
C VAL A 66 12.41 20.82 24.09
N LYS A 67 11.78 19.95 24.87
CA LYS A 67 12.38 19.37 26.08
C LYS A 67 13.41 18.32 25.69
N SER A 68 14.66 18.74 25.48
CA SER A 68 15.75 17.87 25.00
C SER A 68 15.95 16.59 25.82
N ALA A 69 15.74 16.64 27.15
CA ALA A 69 15.85 15.49 28.03
C ALA A 69 14.75 14.42 27.77
N GLU A 70 13.52 14.86 27.47
CA GLU A 70 12.39 13.98 27.19
C GLU A 70 12.57 13.26 25.85
N VAL A 71 12.98 14.01 24.81
CA VAL A 71 13.31 13.46 23.49
C VAL A 71 14.42 12.41 23.59
N THR A 72 15.48 12.69 24.34
CA THR A 72 16.60 11.75 24.55
C THR A 72 16.14 10.47 25.24
N ALA A 73 15.28 10.58 26.27
CA ALA A 73 14.74 9.43 26.98
C ALA A 73 13.84 8.56 26.07
N VAL A 74 13.01 9.18 25.24
CA VAL A 74 12.17 8.46 24.28
C VAL A 74 13.01 7.76 23.22
N LEU A 75 14.01 8.44 22.62
CA LEU A 75 14.93 7.83 21.66
C LEU A 75 15.61 6.58 22.22
N LYS A 76 16.12 6.66 23.46
CA LYS A 76 16.74 5.51 24.14
C LYS A 76 15.75 4.35 24.28
N ARG A 77 14.49 4.63 24.62
CA ARG A 77 13.46 3.60 24.81
C ARG A 77 12.99 3.00 23.48
N LEU A 78 12.79 3.79 22.44
CA LEU A 78 12.46 3.32 21.09
C LEU A 78 13.54 2.37 20.56
N ARG A 79 14.82 2.76 20.71
CA ARG A 79 15.96 1.90 20.33
C ARG A 79 15.98 0.59 21.13
N ALA A 80 15.73 0.65 22.44
CA ALA A 80 15.69 -0.55 23.27
C ALA A 80 14.56 -1.51 22.86
N ILE A 81 13.37 -1.00 22.55
CA ILE A 81 12.24 -1.81 22.05
C ILE A 81 12.60 -2.45 20.71
N ALA A 82 13.12 -1.66 19.76
CA ALA A 82 13.46 -2.18 18.43
C ALA A 82 14.63 -3.16 18.41
N MET A 83 15.62 -3.03 19.31
CA MET A 83 16.69 -4.01 19.48
C MET A 83 16.25 -5.25 20.25
N GLY A 84 15.24 -5.13 21.13
CA GLY A 84 14.66 -6.24 21.86
C GLY A 84 13.73 -7.12 21.02
N SER A 85 13.25 -6.59 19.89
CA SER A 85 12.36 -7.32 18.98
C SER A 85 13.15 -8.09 17.90
N PRO A 86 13.03 -9.43 17.83
CA PRO A 86 13.67 -10.21 16.77
C PRO A 86 13.22 -9.82 15.36
N ASN A 87 11.97 -9.38 15.23
CA ASN A 87 11.40 -8.89 13.99
C ASN A 87 10.29 -7.88 14.31
N LEU A 88 10.65 -6.60 14.27
CA LEU A 88 9.73 -5.54 14.69
C LEU A 88 8.45 -5.51 13.83
N MET A 89 8.49 -5.94 12.56
CA MET A 89 7.31 -5.94 11.69
C MET A 89 6.11 -6.70 12.23
N ILE A 90 6.36 -7.81 12.91
CA ILE A 90 5.33 -8.74 13.37
C ILE A 90 5.19 -8.74 14.89
N ASP A 91 5.92 -7.86 15.57
CA ASP A 91 5.90 -7.73 17.03
C ASP A 91 4.87 -6.67 17.44
N PHE A 92 3.61 -7.12 17.52
CA PHE A 92 2.48 -6.25 17.85
C PHE A 92 2.58 -5.64 19.25
N GLU A 93 3.24 -6.31 20.20
CA GLU A 93 3.46 -5.78 21.54
C GLU A 93 4.45 -4.61 21.49
N ALA A 94 5.57 -4.79 20.78
CA ALA A 94 6.53 -3.71 20.53
C ALA A 94 5.87 -2.52 19.82
N HIS A 95 5.01 -2.77 18.82
CA HIS A 95 4.24 -1.72 18.15
C HIS A 95 3.37 -0.92 19.13
N ALA A 96 2.60 -1.59 19.99
CA ALA A 96 1.74 -0.93 20.97
C ALA A 96 2.55 -0.08 21.97
N GLN A 97 3.73 -0.58 22.40
CA GLN A 97 4.63 0.18 23.27
C GLN A 97 5.20 1.42 22.58
N ILE A 98 5.59 1.31 21.31
CA ILE A 98 6.09 2.44 20.51
C ILE A 98 4.98 3.47 20.33
N ASP A 99 3.78 3.06 19.90
CA ASP A 99 2.66 3.98 19.67
C ASP A 99 2.26 4.71 20.96
N ALA A 100 2.27 4.02 22.11
CA ALA A 100 2.01 4.64 23.41
C ALA A 100 3.09 5.66 23.84
N LEU A 101 4.33 5.52 23.36
CA LEU A 101 5.39 6.51 23.59
C LEU A 101 5.22 7.71 22.66
N LEU A 102 5.00 7.46 21.37
CA LEU A 102 4.88 8.49 20.35
C LEU A 102 3.63 9.36 20.55
N GLY A 103 2.52 8.76 20.98
CA GLY A 103 1.26 9.49 21.23
C GLY A 103 1.30 10.50 22.38
N LYS A 104 2.41 10.57 23.15
CA LYS A 104 2.61 11.55 24.23
C LYS A 104 3.41 12.77 23.80
N LEU A 105 4.01 12.73 22.61
CA LEU A 105 4.90 13.77 22.12
C LEU A 105 4.15 14.83 21.32
N SER A 106 4.62 16.07 21.43
CA SER A 106 4.23 17.15 20.55
C SER A 106 4.85 17.00 19.15
N ALA A 107 4.33 17.75 18.16
CA ALA A 107 4.90 17.77 16.81
C ALA A 107 6.40 18.15 16.80
N GLY A 108 6.81 19.12 17.62
CA GLY A 108 8.21 19.53 17.72
C GLY A 108 9.12 18.47 18.35
N GLU A 109 8.60 17.70 19.31
CA GLU A 109 9.33 16.57 19.90
C GLU A 109 9.42 15.38 18.93
N LEU A 110 8.35 15.09 18.18
CA LEU A 110 8.38 14.09 17.11
C LEU A 110 9.35 14.47 15.99
N ALA A 111 9.41 15.75 15.60
CA ALA A 111 10.40 16.26 14.65
C ALA A 111 11.83 16.02 15.13
N ALA A 112 12.11 16.30 16.41
CA ALA A 112 13.41 16.07 17.01
C ALA A 112 13.76 14.57 17.06
N VAL A 113 12.82 13.71 17.47
CA VAL A 113 13.00 12.25 17.44
C VAL A 113 13.28 11.78 16.00
N PHE A 114 12.52 12.25 15.01
CA PHE A 114 12.67 11.87 13.61
C PHE A 114 14.03 12.28 13.03
N GLY A 115 14.52 13.47 13.38
CA GLY A 115 15.84 13.96 12.99
C GLY A 115 16.99 13.10 13.52
N GLU A 116 16.87 12.65 14.77
CA GLU A 116 17.88 11.83 15.48
C GLU A 116 17.84 10.33 15.13
N LEU A 117 16.78 9.89 14.43
CA LEU A 117 16.72 8.56 13.84
C LEU A 117 17.53 8.56 12.55
N ASP A 118 18.83 8.35 12.65
CA ASP A 118 19.68 8.09 11.49
C ASP A 118 19.50 6.64 10.99
N SER A 119 19.67 6.43 9.69
CA SER A 119 19.73 5.09 9.09
C SER A 119 20.86 4.23 9.65
N ASP A 120 21.93 4.87 10.16
CA ASP A 120 23.13 4.19 10.67
C ASP A 120 23.05 3.86 12.18
N VAL A 121 22.21 4.55 12.95
CA VAL A 121 22.24 4.50 14.43
C VAL A 121 21.44 3.33 15.03
N ALA A 122 20.61 2.65 14.25
CA ALA A 122 19.87 1.46 14.69
C ALA A 122 20.41 0.15 14.09
N GLY A 123 21.66 0.17 13.63
CA GLY A 123 22.17 -0.81 12.69
C GLY A 123 21.47 -0.59 11.34
N SER A 124 22.16 -0.86 10.24
CA SER A 124 21.66 -0.75 8.86
C SER A 124 20.50 -1.71 8.52
N GLY A 125 19.71 -2.12 9.51
CA GLY A 125 18.69 -3.16 9.45
C GLY A 125 17.27 -2.64 9.28
N TYR A 126 16.39 -3.56 8.92
CA TYR A 126 14.97 -3.32 8.65
C TYR A 126 14.23 -2.58 9.78
N ASN A 127 14.55 -2.87 11.05
CA ASN A 127 13.91 -2.26 12.22
C ASN A 127 14.11 -0.72 12.29
N SER A 128 15.24 -0.20 11.80
CA SER A 128 15.51 1.24 11.80
C SER A 128 14.55 1.99 10.88
N ARG A 129 14.37 1.46 9.66
CA ARG A 129 13.42 2.00 8.67
C ARG A 129 11.99 1.95 9.19
N LEU A 130 11.61 0.86 9.84
CA LEU A 130 10.29 0.73 10.44
C LEU A 130 10.07 1.76 11.56
N LEU A 131 11.06 1.99 12.43
CA LEU A 131 10.97 3.05 13.45
C LEU A 131 10.81 4.44 12.84
N VAL A 132 11.57 4.77 11.78
CA VAL A 132 11.43 6.05 11.07
C VAL A 132 10.00 6.22 10.55
N ARG A 133 9.43 5.18 9.94
CA ARG A 133 8.04 5.19 9.47
C ARG A 133 7.03 5.35 10.60
N MET A 134 7.20 4.65 11.73
CA MET A 134 6.30 4.77 12.89
C MET A 134 6.32 6.18 13.50
N VAL A 135 7.51 6.78 13.67
CA VAL A 135 7.64 8.18 14.13
C VAL A 135 7.03 9.14 13.14
N GLY A 136 7.32 8.95 11.85
CA GLY A 136 6.75 9.74 10.77
C GLY A 136 5.22 9.70 10.75
N ARG A 137 4.62 8.51 10.89
CA ARG A 137 3.18 8.30 10.99
C ARG A 137 2.54 9.05 12.16
N ALA A 138 3.20 9.04 13.34
CA ALA A 138 2.71 9.83 14.47
C ALA A 138 2.81 11.33 14.20
N TRP A 139 3.89 11.77 13.54
CA TRP A 139 4.17 13.19 13.28
C TRP A 139 3.24 13.79 12.22
N VAL A 140 3.02 13.10 11.10
CA VAL A 140 2.22 13.59 9.98
C VAL A 140 0.77 13.91 10.38
N ARG A 141 0.22 13.22 11.40
CA ARG A 141 -1.11 13.51 11.95
C ARG A 141 -1.19 14.85 12.71
N LEU A 142 -0.06 15.35 13.22
CA LEU A 142 0.01 16.59 13.98
C LEU A 142 0.49 17.77 13.14
N ASP A 143 1.45 17.55 12.25
CA ASP A 143 2.04 18.57 11.37
C ASP A 143 2.46 17.94 10.03
N PRO A 144 1.50 17.73 9.10
CA PRO A 144 1.74 16.98 7.88
C PRO A 144 2.77 17.65 6.97
N THR A 145 2.71 18.98 6.86
CA THR A 145 3.62 19.75 6.00
C THR A 145 5.07 19.57 6.44
N SER A 146 5.38 19.81 7.73
CA SER A 146 6.75 19.70 8.21
C SER A 146 7.25 18.25 8.22
N ALA A 147 6.38 17.29 8.59
CA ALA A 147 6.73 15.88 8.62
C ALA A 147 7.10 15.35 7.22
N LEU A 148 6.29 15.63 6.21
CA LEU A 148 6.51 15.15 4.84
C LEU A 148 7.71 15.83 4.18
N SER A 149 7.88 17.15 4.35
CA SER A 149 9.08 17.85 3.86
C SER A 149 10.36 17.30 4.51
N ALA A 150 10.35 17.06 5.83
CA ALA A 150 11.49 16.47 6.51
C ALA A 150 11.78 15.05 6.03
N ALA A 151 10.75 14.24 5.76
CA ALA A 151 10.91 12.90 5.20
C ALA A 151 11.52 12.93 3.80
N ALA A 152 11.01 13.79 2.91
CA ALA A 152 11.53 13.97 1.56
C ALA A 152 13.01 14.42 1.55
N ALA A 153 13.38 15.32 2.47
CA ALA A 153 14.75 15.82 2.60
C ALA A 153 15.71 14.86 3.34
N LYS A 154 15.20 13.81 4.01
CA LYS A 154 16.01 12.94 4.87
C LYS A 154 17.07 12.15 4.10
N SER A 155 16.79 11.79 2.85
CA SER A 155 17.68 10.98 2.01
C SER A 155 17.40 11.24 0.54
N GLU A 156 18.44 11.45 -0.27
CA GLU A 156 18.28 11.60 -1.72
C GLU A 156 17.69 10.34 -2.37
N THR A 157 18.02 9.14 -1.84
CA THR A 157 17.55 7.86 -2.40
C THR A 157 16.20 7.45 -1.85
N PHE A 158 15.98 7.60 -0.54
CA PHE A 158 14.81 7.03 0.14
C PHE A 158 13.81 8.09 0.64
N GLY A 159 14.15 9.38 0.60
CA GLY A 159 13.33 10.44 1.19
C GLY A 159 11.94 10.50 0.60
N ARG A 160 11.82 10.40 -0.74
CA ARG A 160 10.52 10.35 -1.42
C ARG A 160 9.67 9.16 -0.97
N SER A 161 10.30 7.98 -0.87
CA SER A 161 9.63 6.77 -0.37
C SER A 161 9.13 6.96 1.06
N TYR A 162 9.91 7.59 1.95
CA TYR A 162 9.46 7.86 3.32
C TYR A 162 8.27 8.81 3.36
N ALA A 163 8.30 9.88 2.56
CA ALA A 163 7.18 10.82 2.49
C ALA A 163 5.91 10.13 1.96
N SER A 164 6.03 9.34 0.89
CA SER A 164 4.94 8.56 0.31
C SER A 164 4.36 7.53 1.28
N ASP A 165 5.21 6.77 1.99
CA ASP A 165 4.76 5.80 3.00
C ASP A 165 4.04 6.51 4.16
N MET A 166 4.60 7.61 4.68
CA MET A 166 3.99 8.38 5.77
C MET A 166 2.64 8.96 5.37
N PHE A 167 2.52 9.50 4.15
CA PHE A 167 1.26 10.02 3.65
C PHE A 167 0.25 8.90 3.38
N GLY A 168 0.68 7.77 2.83
CA GLY A 168 -0.14 6.58 2.61
C GLY A 168 -0.75 6.07 3.91
N ASP A 169 0.06 5.93 4.97
CA ASP A 169 -0.41 5.54 6.30
C ASP A 169 -1.44 6.55 6.85
N TRP A 170 -1.16 7.85 6.73
CA TRP A 170 -2.10 8.89 7.17
C TRP A 170 -3.43 8.84 6.42
N ALA A 171 -3.41 8.69 5.09
CA ALA A 171 -4.62 8.55 4.29
C ALA A 171 -5.36 7.23 4.56
N GLY A 172 -4.62 6.17 4.88
CA GLY A 172 -5.16 4.91 5.35
C GLY A 172 -5.98 5.08 6.63
N ASP A 173 -5.52 5.89 7.58
CA ASP A 173 -6.24 6.12 8.84
C ASP A 173 -7.32 7.22 8.74
N GLU A 174 -6.98 8.36 8.13
CA GLU A 174 -7.76 9.60 8.10
C GLU A 174 -7.88 10.16 6.67
N PRO A 175 -8.61 9.48 5.77
CA PRO A 175 -8.58 9.77 4.33
C PRO A 175 -9.05 11.19 3.99
N ALA A 176 -10.11 11.65 4.65
CA ALA A 176 -10.67 12.98 4.41
C ALA A 176 -9.68 14.09 4.79
N ALA A 177 -8.93 13.93 5.90
CA ALA A 177 -7.95 14.90 6.33
C ALA A 177 -6.72 14.91 5.40
N ALA A 178 -6.17 13.73 5.09
CA ALA A 178 -5.00 13.58 4.23
C ALA A 178 -5.26 14.10 2.80
N LEU A 179 -6.37 13.67 2.18
CA LEU A 179 -6.75 14.12 0.84
C LEU A 179 -7.15 15.60 0.82
N GLY A 180 -7.80 16.09 1.89
CA GLY A 180 -8.09 17.51 2.07
C GLY A 180 -6.81 18.35 2.07
N TRP A 181 -5.78 17.92 2.81
CA TRP A 181 -4.47 18.56 2.83
C TRP A 181 -3.79 18.53 1.45
N LEU A 182 -3.78 17.37 0.78
CA LEU A 182 -3.16 17.20 -0.54
C LEU A 182 -3.83 18.05 -1.64
N ASN A 183 -5.15 18.24 -1.52
CA ASN A 183 -5.94 19.02 -2.47
C ASN A 183 -5.88 20.53 -2.19
N GLY A 184 -5.78 20.93 -0.92
CA GLY A 184 -5.87 22.34 -0.50
C GLY A 184 -4.54 23.10 -0.40
N THR A 185 -3.39 22.43 -0.45
CA THR A 185 -2.09 23.04 -0.12
C THR A 185 -1.23 23.25 -1.37
N GLU A 186 -0.62 24.44 -1.49
CA GLU A 186 0.60 24.59 -2.32
C GLU A 186 1.70 23.77 -1.65
N LEU A 187 2.05 22.64 -2.27
CA LEU A 187 3.06 21.75 -1.71
C LEU A 187 4.39 22.52 -1.54
N PRO A 188 5.09 22.35 -0.41
CA PRO A 188 6.45 22.84 -0.24
C PRO A 188 7.35 22.45 -1.42
N ALA A 189 8.39 23.25 -1.68
CA ALA A 189 9.28 23.02 -2.83
C ALA A 189 9.90 21.62 -2.82
N GLU A 190 10.18 21.06 -1.64
CA GLU A 190 10.72 19.70 -1.46
C GLU A 190 9.74 18.61 -1.89
N LEU A 191 8.44 18.91 -1.86
CA LEU A 191 7.34 18.03 -2.29
C LEU A 191 6.82 18.43 -3.67
N SER A 192 7.45 19.39 -4.35
CA SER A 192 7.08 19.76 -5.71
C SER A 192 7.27 18.56 -6.64
N GLY A 193 6.24 18.26 -7.44
CA GLY A 193 6.21 17.07 -8.29
C GLY A 193 5.99 15.73 -7.55
N MET A 194 5.64 15.75 -6.25
CA MET A 194 5.22 14.53 -5.52
C MET A 194 3.71 14.36 -5.42
N LYS A 195 2.90 15.32 -5.91
CA LYS A 195 1.45 15.31 -5.69
C LYS A 195 0.77 14.01 -6.11
N ASP A 196 1.08 13.52 -7.31
CA ASP A 196 0.52 12.27 -7.82
C ASP A 196 1.12 11.02 -7.15
N GLU A 197 2.38 11.10 -6.69
CA GLU A 197 3.01 10.03 -5.91
C GLU A 197 2.34 9.87 -4.54
N LEU A 198 2.13 10.97 -3.82
CA LEU A 198 1.40 10.99 -2.55
C LEU A 198 -0.05 10.52 -2.76
N ARG A 199 -0.70 10.96 -3.85
CA ARG A 199 -2.04 10.48 -4.16
C ARG A 199 -2.05 8.98 -4.41
N SER A 200 -1.14 8.46 -5.23
CA SER A 200 -0.97 7.02 -5.47
C SER A 200 -0.79 6.23 -4.18
N ALA A 201 0.05 6.72 -3.25
CA ALA A 201 0.25 6.09 -1.94
C ALA A 201 -1.06 6.00 -1.13
N ALA A 202 -1.89 7.05 -1.14
CA ALA A 202 -3.22 7.00 -0.50
C ALA A 202 -4.16 6.00 -1.18
N LEU A 203 -4.13 5.90 -2.51
CA LEU A 203 -4.99 5.01 -3.29
C LEU A 203 -4.75 3.53 -3.00
N LEU A 204 -3.53 3.15 -2.63
CA LEU A 204 -3.21 1.77 -2.23
C LEU A 204 -3.98 1.34 -0.99
N HIS A 205 -4.19 2.24 -0.03
CA HIS A 205 -4.97 1.95 1.18
C HIS A 205 -6.48 2.14 0.98
N LEU A 206 -6.88 3.00 0.04
CA LEU A 206 -8.29 3.33 -0.17
C LEU A 206 -9.06 2.27 -0.96
N ALA A 207 -8.43 1.57 -1.90
CA ALA A 207 -9.13 0.65 -2.80
C ALA A 207 -9.94 -0.43 -2.05
N GLU A 208 -9.40 -0.97 -0.96
CA GLU A 208 -10.07 -1.96 -0.11
C GLU A 208 -11.23 -1.35 0.71
N ARG A 209 -11.02 -0.15 1.27
CA ARG A 209 -11.96 0.46 2.23
C ARG A 209 -13.10 1.22 1.54
N ASP A 210 -12.76 1.97 0.51
CA ASP A 210 -13.66 2.88 -0.20
C ASP A 210 -13.18 3.03 -1.65
N PHE A 211 -13.51 2.02 -2.46
CA PHE A 211 -13.12 1.97 -3.87
C PHE A 211 -13.67 3.16 -4.67
N GLU A 212 -14.86 3.68 -4.33
CA GLU A 212 -15.43 4.84 -5.04
C GLU A 212 -14.64 6.12 -4.75
N LEU A 213 -14.22 6.32 -3.50
CA LEU A 213 -13.29 7.40 -3.18
C LEU A 213 -11.95 7.20 -3.91
N ALA A 214 -11.41 5.97 -3.91
CA ALA A 214 -10.15 5.65 -4.58
C ALA A 214 -10.20 5.96 -6.08
N THR A 215 -11.25 5.55 -6.79
CA THR A 215 -11.41 5.82 -8.23
C THR A 215 -11.61 7.32 -8.50
N SER A 216 -12.37 8.03 -7.65
CA SER A 216 -12.55 9.47 -7.80
C SER A 216 -11.25 10.27 -7.63
N GLU A 217 -10.38 9.86 -6.70
CA GLU A 217 -9.04 10.45 -6.52
C GLU A 217 -8.10 10.03 -7.65
N PHE A 218 -8.19 8.78 -8.13
CA PHE A 218 -7.39 8.32 -9.26
C PHE A 218 -7.57 9.20 -10.51
N LEU A 219 -8.80 9.62 -10.79
CA LEU A 219 -9.12 10.51 -11.91
C LEU A 219 -8.53 11.92 -11.79
N LYS A 220 -8.05 12.33 -10.61
CA LYS A 220 -7.40 13.62 -10.39
C LYS A 220 -5.89 13.60 -10.63
N MET A 221 -5.29 12.41 -10.81
CA MET A 221 -3.87 12.29 -11.15
C MET A 221 -3.62 12.77 -12.59
N GLY A 222 -2.44 13.31 -12.84
CA GLY A 222 -2.06 13.79 -14.16
C GLY A 222 -2.14 12.72 -15.25
N GLU A 223 -2.11 13.17 -16.50
CA GLU A 223 -1.86 12.29 -17.64
C GLU A 223 -0.40 11.82 -17.55
N GLY A 224 -0.24 10.61 -17.00
CA GLY A 224 1.05 9.94 -16.94
C GLY A 224 1.68 9.75 -18.31
N ASP A 225 2.99 9.57 -18.34
CA ASP A 225 3.75 9.25 -19.55
C ASP A 225 3.57 7.78 -20.01
N GLY A 226 2.75 7.01 -19.29
CA GLY A 226 2.50 5.58 -19.53
C GLY A 226 3.65 4.68 -19.12
N SER A 227 4.71 5.21 -18.49
CA SER A 227 5.79 4.38 -17.96
C SER A 227 5.35 3.64 -16.69
N TRP A 228 6.00 2.52 -16.37
CA TRP A 228 5.72 1.82 -15.10
C TRP A 228 6.05 2.67 -13.85
N ARG A 229 6.80 3.78 -14.02
CA ARG A 229 7.15 4.72 -12.95
C ARG A 229 6.11 5.82 -12.77
N ASP A 230 5.21 5.98 -13.74
CA ASP A 230 4.10 6.91 -13.62
C ASP A 230 3.17 6.45 -12.47
N PRO A 231 2.87 7.33 -11.49
CA PRO A 231 2.04 6.98 -10.34
C PRO A 231 0.67 6.40 -10.71
N ARG A 232 0.09 6.85 -11.82
CA ARG A 232 -1.20 6.33 -12.30
C ARG A 232 -1.08 4.87 -12.75
N SER A 233 -0.11 4.58 -13.62
CA SER A 233 0.18 3.23 -14.10
C SER A 233 0.61 2.27 -12.98
N ALA A 234 1.42 2.77 -12.04
CA ALA A 234 1.83 2.03 -10.85
C ALA A 234 0.62 1.65 -9.97
N THR A 235 -0.31 2.58 -9.75
CA THR A 235 -1.52 2.34 -8.93
C THR A 235 -2.37 1.20 -9.50
N LEU A 236 -2.67 1.20 -10.81
CA LEU A 236 -3.43 0.12 -11.45
C LEU A 236 -2.68 -1.21 -11.35
N SER A 237 -1.36 -1.18 -11.54
CA SER A 237 -0.53 -2.39 -11.43
C SER A 237 -0.56 -2.99 -10.03
N TYR A 238 -0.49 -2.15 -8.99
CA TYR A 238 -0.59 -2.60 -7.61
C TYR A 238 -1.98 -3.12 -7.27
N TRP A 239 -3.05 -2.44 -7.69
CA TRP A 239 -4.41 -2.93 -7.48
C TRP A 239 -4.63 -4.30 -8.14
N ALA A 240 -4.18 -4.47 -9.38
CA ALA A 240 -4.18 -5.77 -10.05
C ALA A 240 -3.44 -6.83 -9.25
N GLN A 241 -2.24 -6.53 -8.76
CA GLN A 241 -1.47 -7.48 -7.94
C GLN A 241 -2.17 -7.85 -6.64
N MET A 242 -2.81 -6.89 -5.96
CA MET A 242 -3.44 -7.13 -4.66
C MET A 242 -4.76 -7.90 -4.77
N TYR A 243 -5.47 -7.77 -5.89
CA TYR A 243 -6.87 -8.19 -6.01
C TYR A 243 -7.17 -9.08 -7.22
N VAL A 244 -6.16 -9.60 -7.93
CA VAL A 244 -6.38 -10.51 -9.09
C VAL A 244 -7.18 -11.76 -8.71
N ASP A 245 -6.96 -12.27 -7.49
CA ASP A 245 -7.62 -13.47 -6.97
C ASP A 245 -8.98 -13.18 -6.31
N GLU A 246 -9.45 -11.92 -6.33
CA GLU A 246 -10.74 -11.51 -5.76
C GLU A 246 -11.72 -11.16 -6.90
N PRO A 247 -12.58 -12.09 -7.36
CA PRO A 247 -13.38 -11.90 -8.58
C PRO A 247 -14.22 -10.63 -8.58
N GLY A 248 -14.84 -10.29 -7.44
CA GLY A 248 -15.66 -9.08 -7.31
C GLY A 248 -14.85 -7.78 -7.40
N MET A 249 -13.64 -7.74 -6.81
CA MET A 249 -12.78 -6.56 -6.92
C MET A 249 -12.16 -6.47 -8.31
N ARG A 250 -11.78 -7.61 -8.90
CA ARG A 250 -11.29 -7.72 -10.28
C ARG A 250 -12.27 -7.13 -11.28
N GLU A 251 -13.54 -7.50 -11.21
CA GLU A 251 -14.59 -6.97 -12.08
C GLU A 251 -14.75 -5.44 -11.91
N ARG A 252 -14.78 -4.95 -10.67
CA ARG A 252 -14.86 -3.50 -10.39
C ARG A 252 -13.69 -2.72 -10.97
N MET A 253 -12.46 -3.23 -10.84
CA MET A 253 -11.27 -2.60 -11.41
C MET A 253 -11.31 -2.59 -12.93
N VAL A 254 -11.74 -3.68 -13.56
CA VAL A 254 -11.92 -3.76 -15.02
C VAL A 254 -12.92 -2.72 -15.51
N GLU A 255 -14.10 -2.67 -14.91
CA GLU A 255 -15.14 -1.70 -15.30
C GLU A 255 -14.68 -0.26 -15.04
N PHE A 256 -13.97 -0.02 -13.94
CA PHE A 256 -13.35 1.28 -13.70
C PHE A 256 -12.34 1.65 -14.79
N ALA A 257 -11.39 0.77 -15.11
CA ALA A 257 -10.37 1.05 -16.11
C ALA A 257 -10.95 1.28 -17.52
N LYS A 258 -12.06 0.63 -17.87
CA LYS A 258 -12.83 0.95 -19.08
C LYS A 258 -13.48 2.32 -19.00
N SER A 259 -14.07 2.65 -17.84
CA SER A 259 -14.79 3.92 -17.62
C SER A 259 -13.90 5.17 -17.68
N THR A 260 -12.58 5.02 -17.54
CA THR A 260 -11.65 6.15 -17.70
C THR A 260 -11.60 6.67 -19.13
N GLY A 261 -12.08 5.89 -20.11
CA GLY A 261 -12.01 6.21 -21.53
C GLY A 261 -10.59 6.19 -22.10
N ARG A 262 -9.61 5.71 -21.32
CA ARG A 262 -8.19 5.64 -21.70
C ARG A 262 -7.79 4.18 -21.92
N PRO A 263 -7.59 3.74 -23.17
CA PRO A 263 -7.14 2.38 -23.48
C PRO A 263 -5.85 1.98 -22.74
N GLU A 264 -4.97 2.94 -22.44
CA GLU A 264 -3.71 2.71 -21.73
C GLU A 264 -3.94 2.26 -20.27
N ASP A 265 -4.91 2.84 -19.56
CA ASP A 265 -5.23 2.43 -18.18
C ASP A 265 -5.66 0.96 -18.15
N TYR A 266 -6.55 0.60 -19.08
CA TYR A 266 -7.01 -0.78 -19.22
C TYR A 266 -5.87 -1.73 -19.60
N ALA A 267 -5.00 -1.34 -20.54
CA ALA A 267 -3.83 -2.13 -20.91
C ALA A 267 -2.88 -2.40 -19.73
N VAL A 268 -2.59 -1.36 -18.94
CA VAL A 268 -1.73 -1.48 -17.74
C VAL A 268 -2.34 -2.44 -16.72
N LEU A 269 -3.63 -2.28 -16.42
CA LEU A 269 -4.35 -3.15 -15.49
C LEU A 269 -4.30 -4.61 -15.97
N ASN A 270 -4.64 -4.87 -17.23
CA ASN A 270 -4.66 -6.22 -17.81
C ASN A 270 -3.30 -6.90 -17.74
N ASN A 271 -2.24 -6.19 -18.13
CA ASN A 271 -0.89 -6.71 -18.08
C ASN A 271 -0.51 -7.17 -16.66
N ALA A 272 -0.79 -6.31 -15.68
CA ALA A 272 -0.48 -6.61 -14.28
C ALA A 272 -1.31 -7.79 -13.76
N MET A 273 -2.61 -7.85 -14.09
CA MET A 273 -3.47 -8.97 -13.70
C MET A 273 -2.97 -10.30 -14.28
N LEU A 274 -2.73 -10.37 -15.59
CA LEU A 274 -2.31 -11.60 -16.26
C LEU A 274 -0.94 -12.08 -15.75
N ARG A 275 -0.03 -11.16 -15.40
CA ARG A 275 1.26 -11.49 -14.78
C ARG A 275 1.15 -12.01 -13.36
N GLN A 276 0.06 -11.73 -12.65
CA GLN A 276 -0.15 -12.13 -11.26
C GLN A 276 -1.18 -13.26 -11.11
N TRP A 277 -1.94 -13.56 -12.17
CA TRP A 277 -2.96 -14.60 -12.17
C TRP A 277 -2.42 -15.94 -11.68
N THR A 278 -3.15 -16.59 -10.78
CA THR A 278 -2.75 -17.86 -10.19
C THR A 278 -2.87 -19.00 -11.19
N GLN A 279 -1.94 -19.96 -11.15
CA GLN A 279 -1.99 -21.13 -12.03
C GLN A 279 -3.14 -22.09 -11.68
N ASP A 280 -3.70 -21.96 -10.49
CA ASP A 280 -4.80 -22.79 -9.99
C ASP A 280 -6.19 -22.34 -10.50
N ASP A 281 -6.28 -21.19 -11.19
CA ASP A 281 -7.52 -20.68 -11.81
C ASP A 281 -7.38 -20.47 -13.33
N PRO A 282 -7.13 -21.54 -14.12
CA PRO A 282 -7.00 -21.41 -15.57
C PRO A 282 -8.32 -21.08 -16.27
N LEU A 283 -9.47 -21.50 -15.71
CA LEU A 283 -10.78 -21.23 -16.29
C LEU A 283 -11.18 -19.76 -16.08
N GLY A 284 -10.98 -19.20 -14.89
CA GLY A 284 -11.25 -17.78 -14.65
C GLY A 284 -10.37 -16.88 -15.52
N MET A 285 -9.13 -17.30 -15.81
CA MET A 285 -8.26 -16.59 -16.75
C MET A 285 -8.80 -16.64 -18.19
N LEU A 286 -9.28 -17.81 -18.65
CA LEU A 286 -9.87 -17.93 -19.99
C LEU A 286 -11.13 -17.08 -20.14
N ASP A 287 -12.01 -17.08 -19.14
CA ASP A 287 -13.21 -16.23 -19.12
C ASP A 287 -12.83 -14.74 -19.16
N TYR A 288 -11.80 -14.35 -18.42
CA TYR A 288 -11.26 -13.00 -18.45
C TYR A 288 -10.72 -12.61 -19.82
N LEU A 289 -9.93 -13.49 -20.44
CA LEU A 289 -9.39 -13.30 -21.78
C LEU A 289 -10.52 -13.17 -22.82
N GLN A 290 -11.58 -13.98 -22.73
CA GLN A 290 -12.77 -13.83 -23.59
C GLN A 290 -13.43 -12.45 -23.43
N GLY A 291 -13.62 -11.99 -22.19
CA GLY A 291 -14.13 -10.66 -21.92
C GLY A 291 -13.24 -9.55 -22.47
N LEU A 292 -11.91 -9.72 -22.38
CA LEU A 292 -10.93 -8.81 -22.97
C LEU A 292 -11.06 -8.74 -24.49
N ARG A 293 -11.15 -9.88 -25.19
CA ARG A 293 -11.36 -9.92 -26.64
C ARG A 293 -12.63 -9.17 -27.03
N GLY A 294 -13.74 -9.40 -26.32
CA GLY A 294 -14.99 -8.67 -26.56
C GLY A 294 -14.86 -7.15 -26.39
N TYR A 295 -14.11 -6.68 -25.38
CA TYR A 295 -13.85 -5.25 -25.19
C TYR A 295 -12.97 -4.67 -26.32
N LEU A 296 -11.92 -5.38 -26.75
CA LEU A 296 -11.04 -4.96 -27.84
C LEU A 296 -11.78 -4.88 -29.18
N GLU A 297 -12.72 -5.79 -29.43
CA GLU A 297 -13.52 -5.81 -30.66
C GLU A 297 -14.59 -4.70 -30.67
N SER A 298 -14.98 -4.18 -29.50
CA SER A 298 -15.96 -3.10 -29.35
C SER A 298 -15.45 -1.74 -29.86
N ASP A 299 -16.38 -0.79 -30.06
CA ASP A 299 -16.07 0.59 -30.43
C ASP A 299 -15.43 1.41 -29.30
N ALA A 300 -15.34 0.85 -28.08
CA ALA A 300 -14.71 1.53 -26.94
C ALA A 300 -13.19 1.67 -27.10
N VAL A 301 -12.54 0.79 -27.86
CA VAL A 301 -11.11 0.86 -28.14
C VAL A 301 -10.89 1.24 -29.60
N PRO A 302 -10.35 2.44 -29.89
CA PRO A 302 -10.05 2.85 -31.26
C PRO A 302 -9.16 1.81 -31.96
N VAL A 303 -9.48 1.48 -33.22
CA VAL A 303 -8.77 0.42 -33.99
C VAL A 303 -7.25 0.58 -33.95
N LYS A 304 -6.75 1.81 -34.02
CA LYS A 304 -5.31 2.12 -33.99
C LYS A 304 -4.64 1.83 -32.65
N LYS A 305 -5.41 1.76 -31.55
CA LYS A 305 -4.95 1.53 -30.18
C LYS A 305 -5.09 0.08 -29.73
N ARG A 306 -5.91 -0.73 -30.42
CA ARG A 306 -6.10 -2.15 -30.11
C ARG A 306 -4.79 -2.95 -30.03
N PRO A 307 -3.81 -2.78 -30.95
CA PRO A 307 -2.57 -3.55 -30.88
C PRO A 307 -1.74 -3.32 -29.61
N GLU A 308 -1.77 -2.11 -29.05
CA GLU A 308 -1.03 -1.77 -27.81
C GLU A 308 -1.63 -2.51 -26.60
N VAL A 309 -2.96 -2.56 -26.52
CA VAL A 309 -3.69 -3.25 -25.47
C VAL A 309 -3.59 -4.77 -25.61
N ASP A 310 -3.68 -5.27 -26.85
CA ASP A 310 -3.67 -6.70 -27.20
C ASP A 310 -2.28 -7.33 -27.02
N ALA A 311 -1.22 -6.72 -27.59
CA ALA A 311 0.14 -7.25 -27.52
C ALA A 311 0.64 -7.39 -26.07
N THR A 312 0.19 -6.52 -25.18
CA THR A 312 0.57 -6.55 -23.77
C THR A 312 -0.12 -7.71 -23.02
N ALA A 313 -1.40 -7.96 -23.31
CA ALA A 313 -2.13 -9.09 -22.74
C ALA A 313 -1.60 -10.44 -23.26
N VAL A 314 -1.34 -10.51 -24.57
CA VAL A 314 -0.74 -11.68 -25.23
C VAL A 314 0.64 -11.97 -24.68
N GLY A 315 1.53 -10.96 -24.60
CA GLY A 315 2.88 -11.13 -24.07
C GLY A 315 2.89 -11.66 -22.64
N ALA A 316 1.99 -11.18 -21.78
CA ALA A 316 1.86 -11.65 -20.40
C ALA A 316 1.37 -13.10 -20.30
N ALA A 317 0.40 -13.50 -21.13
CA ALA A 317 -0.10 -14.87 -21.20
C ALA A 317 0.97 -15.84 -21.76
N ILE A 318 1.69 -15.44 -22.80
CA ILE A 318 2.78 -16.24 -23.38
C ILE A 318 3.92 -16.45 -22.37
N TYR A 319 4.29 -15.41 -21.62
CA TYR A 319 5.43 -15.44 -20.69
C TYR A 319 5.27 -16.47 -19.55
N ARG A 320 4.03 -16.79 -19.15
CA ARG A 320 3.77 -17.71 -18.03
C ARG A 320 3.63 -19.19 -18.43
N GLU A 321 3.98 -19.54 -19.68
CA GLU A 321 3.89 -20.92 -20.19
C GLU A 321 2.49 -21.52 -19.97
N TYR A 322 1.44 -20.71 -20.06
CA TYR A 322 0.09 -21.24 -19.95
C TYR A 322 -0.11 -22.32 -21.02
N THR A 323 -0.79 -23.40 -20.64
CA THR A 323 -0.91 -24.61 -21.43
C THR A 323 -1.19 -24.28 -22.89
N ARG A 324 -0.41 -24.89 -23.80
CA ARG A 324 -0.51 -24.74 -25.26
C ARG A 324 -1.93 -24.51 -25.81
N PRO A 325 -3.00 -25.19 -25.34
CA PRO A 325 -4.36 -24.93 -25.80
C PRO A 325 -4.90 -23.51 -25.56
N ALA A 326 -4.53 -22.85 -24.46
CA ALA A 326 -4.97 -21.48 -24.17
C ALA A 326 -4.31 -20.47 -25.12
N MET A 327 -3.03 -20.69 -25.45
CA MET A 327 -2.32 -19.88 -26.46
C MET A 327 -2.82 -20.16 -27.87
N GLU A 328 -3.08 -21.42 -28.22
CA GLU A 328 -3.64 -21.78 -29.53
C GLU A 328 -5.03 -21.16 -29.75
N TRP A 329 -5.91 -21.20 -28.74
CA TRP A 329 -7.21 -20.54 -28.80
C TRP A 329 -7.12 -19.00 -28.99
N TRP A 330 -6.15 -18.33 -28.37
CA TRP A 330 -6.01 -16.88 -28.50
C TRP A 330 -5.52 -16.45 -29.90
N MET A 331 -4.70 -17.28 -30.56
CA MET A 331 -4.14 -16.97 -31.87
C MET A 331 -5.11 -17.23 -33.04
N GLU A 332 -6.28 -17.85 -32.77
CA GLU A 332 -7.35 -18.13 -33.74
C GLU A 332 -8.46 -17.04 -33.77
#